data_AF-A0A1W0AB53-F1
#
_entry.id   AF-A0A1W0AB53-F1
#
_cell.length_a   1.000
_cell.length_b   1.000
_cell.length_c   1.000
_cell.angle_alpha   90.00
_cell.angle_beta   90.00
_cell.angle_gamma   90.00
#
_symmetry.space_group_name_H-M   'P 1'
#
loop_
_entity.id
_entity.type
_entity.pdbx_description
1 polymer ?
#
loop_
_entity_poly.entity_id
_entity_poly.type
_entity_poly.pdbx_seq_one_letter_code
_entity_poly.pdbx_strand_id
1 'polypeptide(L)'
;MSESGNLEDGQVNDELERFAATKKIVDDLNKQHPGAVFTTDNQFALMTEVEFAAYVKGAFKHDAPKRQLRSDNIQLQLTSEQQEAGDVDWSSNKCMSPVRNQGQCGSCWAFAAVGAVE
;
A
#
# COMPACT_ATOMS: atom_id res chain seq x y z
N MET A 1 -12.73 25.07 -13.30
CA MET A 1 -13.52 25.09 -12.05
C MET A 1 -12.52 25.11 -10.93
N SER A 2 -12.23 26.29 -10.40
CA SER A 2 -11.32 26.52 -9.29
C SER A 2 -12.12 26.38 -7.99
N GLU A 3 -12.08 25.20 -7.38
CA GLU A 3 -12.55 24.97 -6.02
C GLU A 3 -11.54 25.57 -5.04
N SER A 4 -11.67 26.87 -4.80
CA SER A 4 -11.05 27.52 -3.63
C SER A 4 -11.96 27.28 -2.43
N GLY A 5 -11.81 26.12 -1.80
CA GLY A 5 -12.39 25.86 -0.49
C GLY A 5 -11.73 26.77 0.55
N ASN A 6 -12.53 27.59 1.22
CA ASN A 6 -12.09 28.49 2.27
C ASN A 6 -11.75 27.64 3.51
N LEU A 7 -10.47 27.30 3.70
CA LEU A 7 -10.00 26.55 4.86
C LEU A 7 -10.00 27.46 6.08
N GLU A 8 -10.62 27.04 7.17
CA GLU A 8 -10.65 27.79 8.42
C GLU A 8 -9.23 27.82 9.05
N ASP A 9 -8.82 28.94 9.66
CA ASP A 9 -7.45 29.15 10.20
C ASP A 9 -6.99 28.01 11.14
N GLY A 10 -7.91 27.37 11.85
CA GLY A 10 -7.62 26.21 12.70
C GLY A 10 -7.28 24.92 11.93
N GLN A 11 -7.88 24.71 10.76
CA GLN A 11 -7.59 23.56 9.90
C GLN A 11 -6.22 23.70 9.23
N VAL A 12 -5.85 24.91 8.83
CA VAL A 12 -4.54 25.22 8.25
C VAL A 12 -3.42 24.91 9.25
N ASN A 13 -3.61 25.24 10.53
CA ASN A 13 -2.63 24.94 11.58
C ASN A 13 -2.46 23.43 11.82
N ASP A 14 -3.56 22.65 11.87
CA ASP A 14 -3.50 21.19 12.04
C ASP A 14 -2.80 20.51 10.85
N GLU A 15 -3.12 20.90 9.62
CA GLU A 15 -2.46 20.38 8.41
C GLU A 15 -0.95 20.68 8.39
N LEU A 16 -0.55 21.89 8.79
CA LEU A 16 0.85 22.30 8.89
C LEU A 16 1.61 21.46 9.94
N GLU A 17 1.00 21.23 11.11
CA GLU A 17 1.59 20.41 12.18
C GLU A 17 1.77 18.95 11.73
N ARG A 18 0.74 18.36 11.11
CA ARG A 18 0.79 17.00 10.56
C ARG A 18 1.88 16.86 9.50
N PHE A 19 1.95 17.81 8.57
CA PHE A 19 2.95 17.78 7.52
C PHE A 19 4.38 17.92 8.07
N ALA A 20 4.58 18.77 9.08
CA ALA A 20 5.86 18.91 9.76
C ALA A 20 6.28 17.61 10.46
N ALA A 21 5.34 16.90 11.09
CA ALA A 21 5.59 15.60 11.68
C ALA A 21 6.00 14.57 10.62
N THR A 22 5.28 14.49 9.49
CA THR A 22 5.62 13.59 8.38
C THR A 22 7.00 13.87 7.79
N LYS A 23 7.38 15.14 7.61
CA LYS A 23 8.73 15.51 7.17
C LYS A 23 9.81 14.96 8.09
N LYS A 24 9.62 15.11 9.40
CA LYS A 24 10.57 14.59 10.40
C LYS A 24 10.72 13.07 10.30
N ILE A 25 9.60 12.36 10.16
CA ILE A 25 9.59 10.90 9.99
C ILE A 25 10.35 10.49 8.73
N VAL A 26 10.10 11.16 7.60
CA VAL A 26 10.77 10.90 6.33
C VAL A 26 12.29 11.11 6.43
N ASP A 27 12.72 12.21 7.06
CA ASP A 27 14.15 12.49 7.26
C ASP A 27 14.84 11.42 8.11
N ASP A 28 14.16 10.95 9.17
CA ASP A 28 14.70 9.92 10.05
C ASP A 28 14.74 8.54 9.38
N LEU A 29 13.73 8.21 8.55
CA LEU A 29 13.70 6.96 7.77
C LEU A 29 14.78 6.93 6.68
N ASN A 30 14.97 8.03 5.96
CA ASN A 30 16.02 8.12 4.92
C ASN A 30 17.43 7.99 5.52
N LYS A 31 17.67 8.46 6.76
CA LYS A 31 18.94 8.25 7.47
C LYS A 31 19.15 6.79 7.88
N GLN A 32 18.09 6.12 8.32
CA GLN A 32 18.15 4.74 8.80
C GLN A 32 18.23 3.71 7.66
N HIS A 33 17.68 4.06 6.49
CA HIS A 33 17.53 3.15 5.36
C HIS A 33 18.13 3.76 4.08
N PRO A 34 19.47 3.73 3.91
CA PRO A 34 20.13 4.36 2.78
C PRO A 34 19.79 3.74 1.41
N GLY A 35 19.19 2.54 1.39
CA GLY A 35 18.73 1.87 0.17
C GLY A 35 17.28 2.16 -0.22
N ALA A 36 16.55 2.96 0.57
CA ALA A 36 15.18 3.31 0.31
C ALA A 36 15.02 4.83 0.22
N VAL A 37 14.05 5.28 -0.56
CA VAL A 37 13.71 6.70 -0.68
C VAL A 37 12.30 6.90 -0.13
N PHE A 38 12.21 7.62 0.97
CA PHE A 38 10.95 8.05 1.57
C PHE A 38 10.69 9.50 1.18
N THR A 39 9.45 9.81 0.80
CA THR A 39 9.05 11.15 0.37
C THR A 39 7.73 11.55 1.03
N THR A 40 7.50 12.86 1.12
CA THR A 40 6.19 13.41 1.50
C THR A 40 5.27 13.62 0.30
N ASP A 41 5.71 13.28 -0.91
CA ASP A 41 4.95 13.48 -2.14
C ASP A 41 4.02 12.28 -2.40
N ASN A 42 3.02 12.15 -1.52
CA ASN A 42 1.98 11.13 -1.63
C ASN A 42 0.70 11.57 -0.92
N GLN A 43 -0.40 10.89 -1.23
CA GLN A 43 -1.74 11.20 -0.72
C GLN A 43 -1.93 10.97 0.79
N PHE A 44 -0.94 10.44 1.50
CA PHE A 44 -1.00 10.09 2.91
C PHE A 44 -0.17 11.02 3.79
N ALA A 45 0.51 12.02 3.22
CA ALA A 45 1.45 12.89 3.94
C ALA A 45 0.84 13.72 5.08
N LEU A 46 -0.49 13.88 5.09
CA LEU A 46 -1.24 14.58 6.15
C LEU A 46 -1.98 13.62 7.10
N MET A 47 -1.88 12.31 6.89
CA MET A 47 -2.51 11.34 7.80
C MET A 47 -1.65 11.13 9.03
N THR A 48 -2.28 11.11 10.19
CA THR A 48 -1.68 10.57 11.42
C THR A 48 -1.50 9.06 11.29
N GLU A 49 -0.63 8.48 12.12
CA GLU A 49 -0.42 7.02 12.14
C GLU A 49 -1.71 6.25 12.43
N VAL A 50 -2.60 6.80 13.26
CA VAL A 50 -3.88 6.18 13.61
C VAL A 50 -4.84 6.18 12.42
N GLU A 51 -4.94 7.31 11.71
CA GLU A 51 -5.76 7.43 10.50
C GLU A 51 -5.25 6.51 9.39
N PHE A 52 -3.93 6.50 9.17
CA PHE A 52 -3.32 5.60 8.18
C PHE A 52 -3.51 4.13 8.55
N ALA A 53 -3.36 3.77 9.83
CA ALA A 53 -3.61 2.41 10.29
C ALA A 53 -5.08 2.00 10.07
N ALA A 54 -6.03 2.92 10.32
CA ALA A 54 -7.45 2.66 10.06
C ALA A 54 -7.73 2.47 8.56
N TYR A 55 -7.08 3.25 7.68
CA TYR A 55 -7.15 3.11 6.23
C TYR A 55 -6.64 1.73 5.75
N VAL A 56 -5.45 1.31 6.21
CA VAL A 56 -4.81 0.06 5.75
C VAL A 56 -5.46 -1.18 6.36
N LYS A 57 -5.80 -1.15 7.66
CA LYS A 57 -6.32 -2.32 8.40
C LYS A 57 -7.84 -2.51 8.26
N GLY A 58 -8.53 -1.60 7.56
CA GLY A 58 -9.98 -1.64 7.40
C GLY A 58 -10.53 -2.95 6.80
N ALA A 59 -9.73 -3.63 5.98
CA ALA A 59 -10.14 -4.79 5.18
C ALA A 59 -10.23 -6.12 5.93
N PHE A 60 -9.57 -6.27 7.08
CA PHE A 60 -9.33 -7.58 7.72
C PHE A 60 -10.07 -7.77 9.05
N LYS A 61 -11.20 -7.10 9.26
CA LYS A 61 -11.95 -7.07 10.53
C LYS A 61 -12.77 -8.34 10.84
N HIS A 62 -12.68 -9.37 10.02
CA HIS A 62 -13.43 -10.61 10.21
C HIS A 62 -12.50 -11.75 10.64
N ASP A 63 -12.91 -12.51 11.65
CA ASP A 63 -12.34 -13.81 11.98
C ASP A 63 -12.51 -14.72 10.76
N ALA A 64 -11.47 -14.79 9.94
CA ALA A 64 -11.48 -15.63 8.77
C ALA A 64 -11.41 -17.10 9.24
N PRO A 65 -12.29 -17.99 8.75
CA PRO A 65 -12.09 -19.42 8.95
C PRO A 65 -10.70 -19.79 8.41
N LYS A 66 -10.05 -20.81 9.02
CA LYS A 66 -8.77 -21.32 8.53
C LYS A 66 -8.90 -21.60 7.03
N ARG A 67 -8.26 -20.74 6.21
CA ARG A 67 -8.21 -20.91 4.75
C ARG A 67 -7.54 -22.24 4.46
N GLN A 68 -8.30 -23.19 3.95
CA GLN A 68 -7.78 -24.45 3.44
C GLN A 68 -7.71 -24.31 1.92
N LEU A 69 -6.50 -24.46 1.38
CA LEU A 69 -6.35 -24.72 -0.05
C LEU A 69 -7.06 -26.05 -0.35
N ARG A 70 -7.74 -26.16 -1.50
CA ARG A 70 -8.18 -27.47 -1.98
C ARG A 70 -6.91 -28.22 -2.38
N SER A 71 -6.41 -29.08 -1.49
CA SER A 71 -5.07 -29.65 -1.54
C SER A 71 -4.85 -30.72 -2.61
N ASP A 72 -5.82 -30.95 -3.50
CA ASP A 72 -5.80 -32.16 -4.31
C ASP A 72 -4.67 -32.17 -5.36
N ASN A 73 -4.12 -31.01 -5.77
CA ASN A 73 -2.99 -30.92 -6.72
C ASN A 73 -2.16 -29.62 -6.58
N ILE A 74 -1.45 -29.42 -5.47
CA ILE A 74 -0.52 -28.29 -5.32
C ILE A 74 0.91 -28.81 -5.18
N GLN A 75 1.77 -28.54 -6.18
CA GLN A 75 3.21 -28.71 -6.04
C GLN A 75 3.74 -27.61 -5.11
N LEU A 76 4.08 -28.00 -3.88
CA LEU A 76 4.67 -27.11 -2.87
C LEU A 76 6.21 -27.06 -2.95
N GLN A 77 6.81 -27.87 -3.83
CA GLN A 77 8.25 -27.94 -4.01
C GLN A 77 8.61 -27.50 -5.43
N LEU A 78 9.63 -26.66 -5.53
CA LEU A 78 10.21 -26.21 -6.79
C LEU A 78 11.13 -27.31 -7.36
N THR A 79 11.14 -27.48 -8.68
CA THR A 79 12.16 -28.29 -9.36
C THR A 79 13.54 -27.63 -9.27
N SER A 80 14.61 -28.39 -9.53
CA SER A 80 15.97 -27.83 -9.54
C SER A 80 16.09 -26.67 -10.53
N GLU A 81 15.49 -26.75 -11.73
CA GLU A 81 15.54 -25.65 -12.69
C GLU A 81 14.77 -24.41 -12.20
N GLN A 82 13.67 -24.59 -11.48
CA GLN A 82 12.90 -23.49 -10.90
C GLN A 82 13.64 -22.79 -9.75
N GLN A 83 14.48 -23.53 -9.01
CA GLN A 83 15.33 -22.97 -7.96
C GLN A 83 16.51 -22.17 -8.53
N GLU A 84 16.96 -22.51 -9.74
CA GLU A 84 18.01 -21.81 -10.47
C GLU A 84 17.50 -20.61 -11.27
N ALA A 85 16.18 -20.40 -11.34
CA ALA A 85 15.59 -19.26 -12.00
C ALA A 85 16.00 -17.94 -11.32
N GLY A 86 16.43 -16.97 -12.12
CA GLY A 86 16.78 -15.63 -11.65
C GLY A 86 15.57 -14.73 -11.41
N ASP A 87 15.83 -13.45 -11.15
CA ASP A 87 14.80 -12.46 -10.87
C ASP A 87 13.87 -12.25 -12.07
N VAL A 88 12.57 -12.18 -11.80
CA VAL A 88 11.54 -11.88 -12.80
C VAL A 88 10.74 -10.67 -12.36
N ASP A 89 10.73 -9.63 -13.19
CA ASP A 89 9.84 -8.49 -13.05
C ASP A 89 8.64 -8.64 -13.99
N TRP A 90 7.45 -8.82 -13.41
CA TRP A 90 6.21 -8.92 -14.17
C TRP A 90 5.62 -7.55 -14.52
N SER A 91 6.07 -6.45 -13.89
CA SER A 91 5.45 -5.12 -14.02
C SER A 91 5.41 -4.59 -15.46
N SER A 92 6.37 -4.99 -16.30
CA SER A 92 6.41 -4.64 -17.72
C SER A 92 5.69 -5.63 -18.64
N ASN A 93 5.08 -6.69 -18.09
CA ASN A 93 4.37 -7.69 -18.87
C ASN A 93 3.02 -7.12 -19.35
N LYS A 94 2.63 -7.44 -20.58
CA LYS A 94 1.31 -7.09 -21.16
C LYS A 94 0.11 -7.63 -20.37
N CYS A 95 0.32 -8.67 -19.55
CA CYS A 95 -0.72 -9.24 -18.68
C CYS A 95 -0.90 -8.44 -17.39
N MET A 96 0.00 -7.51 -17.05
CA MET A 96 -0.18 -6.65 -15.90
C MET A 96 -1.10 -5.48 -16.23
N SER A 97 -2.17 -5.34 -15.46
CA SER A 97 -3.02 -4.16 -15.53
C SER A 97 -2.37 -2.95 -14.84
N PRO A 98 -2.74 -1.71 -15.21
CA PRO A 98 -2.25 -0.51 -14.54
C PRO A 98 -2.60 -0.50 -13.05
N VAL A 99 -1.75 0.15 -12.25
CA VAL A 99 -2.00 0.33 -10.81
C VAL A 99 -3.32 1.05 -10.57
N ARG A 100 -4.15 0.49 -9.68
CA ARG A 100 -5.47 1.02 -9.35
C ARG A 100 -5.50 1.59 -7.93
N ASN A 101 -6.48 2.46 -7.65
CA ASN A 101 -6.69 3.06 -6.32
C ASN A 101 -7.90 2.42 -5.61
N GLN A 102 -7.68 1.85 -4.42
CA GLN A 102 -8.73 1.22 -3.61
C GLN A 102 -9.69 2.23 -2.95
N GLY A 103 -9.34 3.52 -2.94
CA GLY A 103 -10.10 4.56 -2.26
C GLY A 103 -10.24 4.28 -0.75
N GLN A 104 -11.38 4.65 -0.18
CA GLN A 104 -11.65 4.55 1.27
C GLN A 104 -12.42 3.28 1.67
N CYS A 105 -12.63 2.33 0.75
CA CYS A 105 -13.54 1.20 0.95
C CYS A 105 -12.92 0.03 1.76
N GLY A 106 -11.59 -0.04 1.88
CA GLY A 106 -10.92 -1.21 2.47
C GLY A 106 -11.04 -2.47 1.58
N SER A 107 -11.07 -2.29 0.27
CA SER A 107 -11.26 -3.35 -0.73
C SER A 107 -9.97 -4.00 -1.22
N CYS A 108 -8.83 -3.78 -0.54
CA CYS A 108 -7.51 -4.25 -0.98
C CYS A 108 -7.45 -5.76 -1.26
N TRP A 109 -8.21 -6.57 -0.52
CA TRP A 109 -8.32 -8.02 -0.74
C TRP A 109 -8.88 -8.37 -2.13
N ALA A 110 -9.85 -7.58 -2.63
CA ALA A 110 -10.47 -7.79 -3.93
C ALA A 110 -9.52 -7.37 -5.06
N PHE A 111 -8.82 -6.24 -4.89
CA PHE A 111 -7.81 -5.79 -5.85
C PHE A 111 -6.65 -6.80 -5.95
N ALA A 112 -6.20 -7.35 -4.82
CA ALA A 112 -5.17 -8.40 -4.81
C ALA A 112 -5.64 -9.67 -5.53
N ALA A 113 -6.89 -10.08 -5.31
CA ALA A 113 -7.46 -11.26 -5.99
C ALA A 113 -7.61 -11.05 -7.50
N VAL A 114 -8.13 -9.89 -7.92
CA VAL A 114 -8.31 -9.56 -9.34
C VAL A 114 -6.95 -9.42 -10.04
N GLY A 115 -5.99 -8.70 -9.45
CA GLY A 115 -4.67 -8.51 -10.03
C GLY A 115 -3.87 -9.82 -10.20
N ALA A 116 -4.19 -10.86 -9.44
CA ALA A 116 -3.60 -12.19 -9.60
C ALA A 116 -4.29 -13.06 -10.67
N VAL A 117 -5.50 -12.70 -11.09
CA VAL A 117 -6.35 -13.48 -12.02
C VAL A 117 -6.41 -12.87 -13.43
N GLU A 118 -6.23 -11.54 -13.55
CA GLU A 118 -6.16 -10.82 -14.84
C GLU A 118 -5.00 -11.32 -15.73
#